data_AF-A0AAU5QIR3-F1
#
_entry.id   AF-A0AAU5QIR3-F1
#
_cell.length_a   1.000
_cell.length_b   1.000
_cell.length_c   1.000
_cell.angle_alpha   90.00
_cell.angle_beta   90.00
_cell.angle_gamma   90.00
#
_symmetry.space_group_name_H-M   'P 1'
#
loop_
_entity.id
_entity.type
_entity.pdbx_description
1 polymer ?
#
loop_
_entity_poly.entity_id
_entity_poly.type
_entity_poly.pdbx_seq_one_letter_code
_entity_poly.pdbx_strand_id
1 'polypeptide(L)'
;MRITPRKEEVAAVVALLEDDSFESAGHLAKAVIKEVGEILQMRDWVALVHTWESGHRGLNFAPFASEAEARSFASKMAFGGTGRLVPLHSPGVMLANHDGKGKKWKGYCQNEQCTHAPFTHSAATAARGACQIPTCPCNKYQPA
;
A
#
# COMPACT_ATOMS: atom_id res chain seq x y z
N MET A 1 11.11 0.97 -6.68
CA MET A 1 10.29 1.21 -5.47
C MET A 1 11.08 2.02 -4.45
N ARG A 2 10.90 3.33 -4.44
CA ARG A 2 11.26 4.20 -3.31
C ARG A 2 10.04 4.37 -2.42
N ILE A 3 10.18 4.05 -1.14
CA ILE A 3 9.09 4.16 -0.17
C ILE A 3 9.43 5.31 0.78
N THR A 4 8.46 6.21 0.97
CA THR A 4 8.42 7.07 2.15
C THR A 4 7.49 6.39 3.16
N PRO A 5 8.02 5.87 4.28
CA PRO A 5 7.20 5.23 5.31
C PRO A 5 6.21 6.22 5.91
N ARG A 6 4.97 5.76 6.11
CA ARG A 6 3.92 6.54 6.80
C ARG A 6 4.03 6.31 8.30
N LYS A 7 3.51 7.25 9.10
CA LYS A 7 3.60 7.20 10.56
C LYS A 7 3.07 5.87 11.14
N GLU A 8 1.95 5.40 10.62
CA GLU A 8 1.31 4.15 11.02
C GLU A 8 2.10 2.89 10.64
N GLU A 9 2.82 2.93 9.52
CA GLU A 9 3.67 1.83 9.06
C GLU A 9 4.91 1.71 9.96
N VAL A 10 5.53 2.84 10.30
CA VAL A 10 6.64 2.90 11.26
C VAL A 10 6.18 2.41 12.63
N ALA A 11 5.03 2.87 13.12
CA ALA A 11 4.49 2.45 14.42
C ALA A 11 4.20 0.94 14.48
N ALA A 12 3.76 0.32 13.39
CA ALA A 12 3.55 -1.13 13.33
C ALA A 12 4.87 -1.90 13.46
N VAL A 13 5.92 -1.45 12.77
CA VAL A 13 7.25 -2.08 12.87
C VAL A 13 7.87 -1.86 14.26
N VAL A 14 7.78 -0.64 14.81
CA VAL A 14 8.28 -0.35 16.17
C VAL A 14 7.60 -1.24 17.21
N ALA A 15 6.28 -1.43 17.12
CA ALA A 15 5.56 -2.31 18.04
C ALA A 15 6.07 -3.76 18.03
N LEU A 16 6.56 -4.27 16.89
CA LEU A 16 7.21 -5.58 16.83
C LEU A 16 8.62 -5.56 17.44
N LEU A 17 9.38 -4.48 17.21
CA LEU A 17 10.73 -4.34 17.74
C LEU A 17 10.77 -4.18 19.26
N GLU A 18 9.69 -3.65 19.85
CA GLU A 18 9.50 -3.47 21.30
C GLU A 18 8.74 -4.64 21.94
N ASP A 19 8.46 -5.72 21.19
CA ASP A 19 7.76 -6.90 21.70
C ASP A 19 8.76 -7.90 22.33
N ASP A 20 8.74 -7.97 23.66
CA ASP A 20 9.61 -8.86 24.44
C ASP A 20 9.18 -10.36 24.37
N SER A 21 8.10 -10.70 23.67
CA SER A 21 7.62 -12.08 23.55
C SER A 21 8.41 -12.93 22.53
N PHE A 22 9.26 -12.32 21.71
CA PHE A 22 10.05 -13.07 20.73
C PHE A 22 11.22 -13.83 21.37
N GLU A 23 11.19 -15.15 21.24
CA GLU A 23 12.21 -16.06 21.82
C GLU A 23 13.63 -15.87 21.26
N SER A 24 13.76 -15.26 20.08
CA SER A 24 15.06 -15.00 19.45
C SER A 24 15.00 -13.86 18.43
N ALA A 25 16.16 -13.24 18.16
CA ALA A 25 16.30 -12.25 17.10
C ALA A 25 15.89 -12.80 15.72
N GLY A 26 16.07 -14.10 15.48
CA GLY A 26 15.62 -14.75 14.25
C GLY A 26 14.10 -14.80 14.11
N HIS A 27 13.36 -14.97 15.21
CA HIS A 27 11.90 -14.92 15.22
C HIS A 27 11.40 -13.48 15.00
N LEU A 28 12.00 -12.50 15.68
CA LEU A 28 11.70 -11.08 15.48
C LEU A 28 11.94 -10.64 14.03
N ALA A 29 13.09 -10.97 13.44
CA ALA A 29 13.41 -10.60 12.07
C ALA A 29 12.38 -11.16 11.06
N LYS A 30 11.95 -12.42 11.25
CA LYS A 30 10.89 -13.01 10.43
C LYS A 30 9.56 -12.29 10.59
N ALA A 31 9.20 -11.88 11.80
CA ALA A 31 7.98 -11.13 12.07
C ALA A 31 8.01 -9.74 11.39
N VAL A 32 9.11 -9.01 11.52
CA VAL A 32 9.31 -7.71 10.87
C VAL A 32 9.21 -7.82 9.34
N ILE A 33 9.88 -8.80 8.72
CA ILE A 33 9.83 -8.99 7.26
C ILE A 33 8.40 -9.27 6.81
N LYS A 34 7.65 -10.12 7.54
CA LYS A 34 6.25 -10.41 7.24
C LYS A 34 5.38 -9.17 7.35
N GLU A 35 5.53 -8.40 8.43
CA GLU A 35 4.76 -7.18 8.63
C GLU A 35 5.04 -6.14 7.54
N VAL A 36 6.30 -5.93 7.17
CA VAL A 36 6.65 -5.05 6.03
C VAL A 36 6.05 -5.56 4.73
N GLY A 37 6.04 -6.87 4.49
CA GLY A 37 5.36 -7.46 3.34
C GLY A 37 3.87 -7.14 3.30
N GLU A 38 3.19 -7.29 4.43
CA GLU A 38 1.76 -6.94 4.58
C GLU A 38 1.54 -5.44 4.36
N ILE A 39 2.38 -4.57 4.93
CA ILE A 39 2.33 -3.12 4.69
C ILE A 39 2.38 -2.82 3.19
N LEU A 40 3.34 -3.40 2.47
CA LEU A 40 3.55 -3.12 1.05
C LEU A 40 2.41 -3.68 0.18
N GLN A 41 1.83 -4.82 0.55
CA GLN A 41 0.66 -5.38 -0.14
C GLN A 41 -0.59 -4.52 0.02
N MET A 42 -0.64 -3.66 1.05
CA MET A 42 -1.74 -2.74 1.32
C MET A 42 -1.63 -1.41 0.57
N ARG A 43 -0.62 -1.21 -0.28
CA ARG A 43 -0.39 0.02 -1.04
C ARG A 43 -0.77 -0.16 -2.52
N ASP A 44 -1.33 0.90 -3.09
CA ASP A 44 -1.42 1.05 -4.54
C ASP A 44 -0.05 1.45 -5.10
N TRP A 45 0.23 0.97 -6.31
CA TRP A 45 1.49 1.20 -7.00
C TRP A 45 1.23 1.67 -8.44
N VAL A 46 2.30 2.05 -9.13
CA VAL A 46 2.28 2.35 -10.56
C VAL A 46 3.25 1.41 -11.26
N ALA A 47 2.82 0.88 -12.40
CA ALA A 47 3.67 0.22 -13.38
C ALA A 47 3.92 1.15 -14.57
N LEU A 48 5.15 1.14 -15.08
CA LEU A 48 5.47 1.65 -16.40
C LEU A 48 5.45 0.48 -17.39
N VAL A 49 4.48 0.48 -18.29
CA VAL A 49 4.38 -0.49 -19.39
C VAL A 49 5.04 0.11 -20.61
N HIS A 50 6.02 -0.59 -21.18
CA HIS A 50 6.81 -0.09 -22.30
C HIS A 50 6.49 -0.82 -23.60
N THR A 51 6.57 -0.09 -24.72
CA THR A 51 6.55 -0.61 -26.09
C THR A 51 7.75 -0.04 -26.82
N TRP A 52 8.55 -0.91 -27.43
CA TRP A 52 9.73 -0.51 -28.21
C TRP A 52 9.34 0.28 -29.46
N GLU A 53 10.28 1.01 -30.06
CA GLU A 53 10.06 1.78 -31.30
C GLU A 53 9.60 0.92 -32.47
N SER A 54 10.02 -0.34 -32.51
CA SER A 54 9.59 -1.33 -33.50
C SER A 54 8.12 -1.75 -33.37
N GLY A 55 7.38 -1.23 -32.38
CA GLY A 55 6.01 -1.60 -32.06
C GLY A 55 5.88 -2.90 -31.26
N HIS A 56 6.99 -3.60 -30.99
CA HIS A 56 6.99 -4.80 -30.17
C HIS A 56 6.80 -4.47 -28.68
N ARG A 57 6.15 -5.39 -27.95
CA ARG A 57 5.98 -5.27 -26.50
C ARG A 57 7.33 -5.16 -25.81
N GLY A 58 7.47 -4.16 -24.96
CA GLY A 58 8.65 -3.92 -24.15
C GLY A 58 8.59 -4.56 -22.78
N LEU A 59 9.54 -4.18 -21.93
CA LEU A 59 9.61 -4.60 -20.54
C LEU A 59 8.72 -3.72 -19.66
N ASN A 60 8.03 -4.35 -18.72
CA ASN A 60 7.25 -3.62 -17.71
C ASN A 60 8.10 -3.41 -16.46
N PHE A 61 8.05 -2.20 -15.91
CA PHE A 61 8.78 -1.83 -14.70
C PHE A 61 7.79 -1.47 -13.60
N ALA A 62 7.90 -2.14 -12.45
CA ALA A 62 7.07 -1.91 -11.27
C ALA A 62 7.74 -2.55 -10.03
N PRO A 63 7.34 -2.20 -8.80
CA PRO A 63 6.41 -1.13 -8.44
C PRO A 63 7.11 0.24 -8.29
N PHE A 64 6.41 1.29 -8.71
CA PHE A 64 6.70 2.69 -8.39
C PHE A 64 5.66 3.22 -7.40
N ALA A 65 6.08 4.03 -6.43
CA ALA A 65 5.21 4.61 -5.41
C ALA A 65 4.36 5.78 -5.93
N SER A 66 4.71 6.33 -7.10
CA SER A 66 3.99 7.42 -7.75
C SER A 66 4.26 7.46 -9.25
N GLU A 67 3.40 8.15 -9.99
CA GLU A 67 3.65 8.45 -11.40
C GLU A 67 4.94 9.26 -11.61
N ALA A 68 5.24 10.19 -10.70
CA ALA A 68 6.45 11.01 -10.79
C ALA A 68 7.72 10.17 -10.70
N GLU A 69 7.75 9.16 -9.83
CA GLU A 69 8.87 8.21 -9.73
C GLU A 69 9.02 7.41 -11.04
N ALA A 70 7.91 6.89 -11.58
CA ALA A 70 7.91 6.15 -12.83
C ALA A 70 8.41 7.00 -14.02
N ARG A 71 7.97 8.27 -14.10
CA ARG A 71 8.43 9.22 -15.12
C ARG A 71 9.91 9.57 -14.96
N SER A 72 10.37 9.81 -13.73
CA SER A 72 11.78 10.07 -13.46
C SER A 72 12.68 8.88 -13.85
N PHE A 73 12.22 7.66 -13.58
CA PHE A 73 12.90 6.45 -14.03
C PHE A 73 12.93 6.37 -15.56
N ALA A 74 11.79 6.56 -16.24
CA ALA A 74 11.71 6.53 -17.70
C ALA A 74 12.66 7.55 -18.36
N SER A 75 12.67 8.80 -17.86
CA SER A 75 13.54 9.86 -18.38
C SER A 75 15.03 9.55 -18.23
N LYS A 76 15.44 8.87 -17.16
CA LYS A 76 16.85 8.51 -16.93
C LYS A 76 17.32 7.39 -17.84
N MET A 77 16.44 6.44 -18.10
CA MET A 77 16.81 5.26 -18.87
C MET A 77 16.77 5.47 -20.37
N ALA A 78 15.95 6.42 -20.85
CA ALA A 78 15.90 6.83 -22.26
C ALA A 78 15.79 5.65 -23.25
N PHE A 79 14.96 4.66 -22.94
CA PHE A 79 14.84 3.37 -23.65
C PHE A 79 14.33 3.44 -25.12
N GLY A 80 14.12 4.65 -25.67
CA GLY A 80 13.35 4.84 -26.90
C GLY A 80 11.88 4.44 -26.74
N GLY A 81 11.10 4.50 -27.82
CA GLY A 81 9.75 3.95 -27.87
C GLY A 81 8.69 4.73 -27.08
N THR A 82 7.62 4.05 -26.65
CA THR A 82 6.52 4.66 -25.90
C THR A 82 6.30 3.97 -24.56
N GLY A 83 5.82 4.72 -23.58
CA GLY A 83 5.52 4.21 -22.24
C GLY A 83 4.15 4.66 -21.76
N ARG A 84 3.42 3.76 -21.12
CA ARG A 84 2.13 4.05 -20.47
C ARG A 84 2.22 3.73 -18.99
N LEU A 85 1.69 4.64 -18.16
CA LEU A 85 1.53 4.38 -16.74
C LEU A 85 0.26 3.58 -16.50
N VAL A 86 0.35 2.55 -15.66
CA VAL A 86 -0.77 1.69 -15.28
C VAL A 86 -0.86 1.68 -13.76
N PRO A 87 -1.97 2.17 -13.18
CA PRO A 87 -2.24 1.98 -11.76
C PRO A 87 -2.32 0.50 -11.41
N LEU A 88 -1.64 0.09 -10.35
CA LEU A 88 -1.72 -1.25 -9.77
C LEU A 88 -2.43 -1.12 -8.43
N HIS A 89 -3.65 -1.64 -8.35
CA HIS A 89 -4.42 -1.60 -7.12
C HIS A 89 -3.95 -2.64 -6.11
N SER A 90 -3.99 -2.26 -4.85
CA SER A 90 -3.55 -3.03 -3.68
C SER A 90 -4.25 -4.39 -3.58
N PRO A 91 -3.52 -5.51 -3.77
CA PRO A 91 -4.10 -6.84 -3.60
C PRO A 91 -4.48 -7.12 -2.15
N GLY A 92 -3.74 -6.59 -1.17
CA GLY A 92 -4.06 -6.73 0.25
C GLY A 92 -5.41 -6.08 0.60
N VAL A 93 -5.72 -4.95 -0.03
CA VAL A 93 -7.03 -4.28 0.14
C VAL A 93 -8.15 -5.12 -0.45
N MET A 94 -7.91 -5.69 -1.64
CA MET A 94 -8.91 -6.56 -2.28
C MET A 94 -9.17 -7.80 -1.44
N LEU A 95 -8.13 -8.45 -0.90
CA LEU A 95 -8.26 -9.60 0.00
C LEU A 95 -9.00 -9.22 1.28
N ALA A 96 -8.64 -8.09 1.91
CA ALA A 96 -9.33 -7.61 3.11
C ALA A 96 -10.81 -7.29 2.86
N ASN A 97 -11.16 -6.83 1.66
CA ASN A 97 -12.56 -6.63 1.26
C ASN A 97 -13.27 -7.96 0.98
N HIS A 98 -12.61 -8.90 0.30
CA HIS A 98 -13.15 -10.22 -0.04
C HIS A 98 -13.45 -11.06 1.20
N ASP A 99 -12.50 -11.14 2.13
CA ASP A 99 -12.59 -12.02 3.30
C ASP A 99 -13.55 -11.50 4.38
N GLY A 100 -14.11 -10.30 4.20
CA GLY A 100 -15.20 -9.74 5.01
C GLY A 100 -14.86 -9.41 6.47
N LYS A 101 -13.75 -9.90 7.03
CA LYS A 101 -13.24 -9.62 8.39
C LYS A 101 -11.76 -10.01 8.50
N GLY A 102 -11.01 -9.36 9.40
CA GLY A 102 -9.90 -10.04 10.08
C GLY A 102 -8.78 -9.14 10.58
N LYS A 103 -8.05 -8.48 9.67
CA LYS A 103 -6.92 -7.66 10.08
C LYS A 103 -7.33 -6.20 10.17
N LYS A 104 -7.34 -5.68 11.41
CA LYS A 104 -7.34 -4.24 11.70
C LYS A 104 -6.10 -3.63 11.05
N TRP A 105 -6.18 -3.31 9.76
CA TRP A 105 -5.10 -2.58 9.13
C TRP A 105 -5.22 -1.11 9.52
N LYS A 106 -4.35 -0.68 10.44
CA LYS A 106 -4.33 0.67 11.05
C LYS A 106 -4.32 1.82 10.04
N GLY A 107 -3.99 1.55 8.79
CA GLY A 107 -4.09 2.56 7.75
C GLY A 107 -5.53 2.98 7.45
N TYR A 108 -6.53 2.08 7.41
CA TYR A 108 -7.89 2.41 6.98
C TYR A 108 -8.74 2.98 8.13
N CYS A 109 -8.87 2.21 9.21
CA CYS A 109 -9.64 2.60 10.38
C CYS A 109 -8.73 2.51 11.61
N GLN A 110 -8.67 3.59 12.39
CA GLN A 110 -7.87 3.63 13.62
C GLN A 110 -8.68 3.35 14.88
N ASN A 111 -10.01 3.24 14.76
CA ASN A 111 -10.87 2.89 15.87
C ASN A 111 -10.87 1.36 16.06
N GLU A 112 -10.52 0.90 17.25
CA GLU A 112 -10.43 -0.53 17.57
C GLU A 112 -11.77 -1.27 17.53
N GLN A 113 -12.88 -0.55 17.62
CA GLN A 113 -14.24 -1.08 17.52
C GLN A 113 -14.77 -1.08 16.07
N CYS A 114 -14.01 -0.51 15.14
CA CYS A 114 -14.36 -0.47 13.73
C CYS A 114 -14.13 -1.83 13.08
N THR A 115 -15.18 -2.41 12.51
CA THR A 115 -15.14 -3.70 11.81
C THR A 115 -15.56 -3.60 10.35
N HIS A 116 -15.64 -2.38 9.81
CA HIS A 116 -16.08 -2.15 8.43
C HIS A 116 -14.97 -2.46 7.43
N ALA A 117 -15.34 -2.99 6.27
CA ALA A 117 -14.41 -3.30 5.20
C ALA A 117 -13.73 -2.02 4.67
N PRO A 118 -12.46 -2.08 4.21
CA PRO A 118 -11.75 -0.93 3.66
C PRO A 118 -12.52 -0.14 2.57
N PHE A 119 -13.32 -0.78 1.72
CA PHE A 119 -14.13 -0.08 0.71
C PHE A 119 -15.17 0.88 1.30
N THR A 120 -15.52 0.71 2.58
CA THR A 120 -16.43 1.63 3.27
C THR A 120 -15.79 2.97 3.58
N HIS A 121 -14.47 3.08 3.48
CA HIS A 121 -13.79 4.37 3.47
C HIS A 121 -13.83 4.93 2.05
N SER A 122 -14.02 6.25 1.92
CA SER A 122 -13.79 6.92 0.65
C SER A 122 -12.32 6.69 0.27
N ALA A 123 -12.07 5.75 -0.64
CA ALA A 123 -10.75 5.46 -1.19
C ALA A 123 -10.37 6.56 -2.20
N ALA A 124 -10.43 7.82 -1.77
CA ALA A 124 -10.08 8.97 -2.56
C ALA A 124 -8.55 9.13 -2.49
N THR A 125 -7.83 8.31 -3.27
CA THR A 125 -6.35 8.33 -3.48
C THR A 125 -5.50 7.64 -2.39
N ALA A 126 -4.18 7.89 -2.41
CA ALA A 126 -3.22 7.37 -1.43
C ALA A 126 -3.53 7.82 0.03
N ALA A 127 -4.30 8.91 0.16
CA ALA A 127 -4.92 9.37 1.39
C ALA A 127 -6.25 8.61 1.60
N ARG A 128 -6.33 7.90 2.71
CA ARG A 128 -7.48 7.07 3.05
C ARG A 128 -8.56 8.01 3.61
N GLY A 129 -9.67 8.13 2.90
CA GLY A 129 -10.72 9.08 3.23
C GLY A 129 -11.66 8.56 4.31
N ALA A 130 -12.69 9.36 4.57
CA ALA A 130 -13.64 9.12 5.64
C ALA A 130 -14.42 7.82 5.50
N CYS A 131 -14.68 7.17 6.64
CA CYS A 131 -15.64 6.06 6.66
C CYS A 131 -17.03 6.60 6.29
N GLN A 132 -17.66 5.96 5.32
CA GLN A 132 -18.97 6.31 4.79
C GLN A 132 -20.11 5.61 5.55
N ILE A 133 -19.79 4.79 6.55
CA ILE A 133 -20.80 4.18 7.42
C ILE A 133 -21.18 5.19 8.51
N PRO A 134 -22.43 5.72 8.53
CA PRO A 134 -22.82 6.79 9.46
C PRO A 134 -22.71 6.39 10.94
N THR A 135 -22.79 5.09 11.23
CA THR A 135 -22.69 4.53 12.59
C THR A 135 -21.26 4.16 12.99
N CYS A 136 -20.25 4.42 12.15
CA CYS A 136 -18.85 4.16 12.51
C CYS A 136 -18.44 5.08 13.67
N PRO A 137 -17.86 4.56 14.77
CA PRO A 137 -17.36 5.38 15.88
C PRO A 137 -16.05 6.12 15.52
N CYS A 138 -15.79 6.34 14.24
CA CYS A 138 -14.49 6.62 13.67
C CYS A 138 -14.34 8.13 13.50
N ASN A 139 -13.54 8.77 14.37
CA ASN A 139 -13.45 10.24 14.48
C ASN A 139 -12.28 10.87 13.68
N LYS A 140 -11.32 10.06 13.19
CA LYS A 140 -10.07 10.57 12.61
C LYS A 140 -10.13 10.90 11.11
N TYR A 141 -11.05 10.27 10.39
CA TYR A 141 -11.31 10.53 8.98
C TYR A 141 -12.81 10.80 8.85
N GLN A 142 -13.26 11.99 9.25
CA GLN A 142 -14.66 12.40 9.05
C GLN A 142 -14.80 13.10 7.68
N PRO A 143 -15.93 12.94 6.97
CA PRO A 143 -16.20 13.80 5.82
C PRO A 143 -16.31 15.23 6.33
N ALA A 144 -15.72 16.19 5.59
CA ALA A 144 -15.98 17.61 5.83
C ALA A 144 -17.43 17.94 5.50
#